data_AF-A0AA35P769-F1
#
_entry.id   AF-A0AA35P769-F1
#
_cell.length_a   1.000
_cell.length_b   1.000
_cell.length_c   1.000
_cell.angle_alpha   90.00
_cell.angle_beta   90.00
_cell.angle_gamma   90.00
#
_symmetry.space_group_name_H-M   'P 1'
#
loop_
_entity.id
_entity.type
_entity.pdbx_description
1 polymer ?
#
loop_
_entity_poly.entity_id
_entity_poly.type
_entity_poly.pdbx_seq_one_letter_code
_entity_poly.pdbx_strand_id
1 'polypeptide(L)'
;MGLTAPKCPFLAHQATLADFARRFPPPYYSLSLEDEFTQFLSGKPAGGKEEEEQEEAGRDLRTKARRCRQFARAPCRGVVSDGAGPIGGLRSHLFASAAAAVWLVPDPAALESVFRLEAQERAADVENVPPVISTPHHYLISIYRDKIFFVSVIQTEVPPLFVIEFLHRVADTFQDYFGECSETAIKDNVVIVYELLEEMLDNGFPLATESNILKELIKPPTILRSVVNSITGSSNVGDTLPTGQLSNIPWRRAGVKYTNNEAYFDVIEEIDAIIDKSGSTVFAEIQGVIDACIKLSGMPDLSLSFMNPRLLDDVSFHPCIRFKRWESERVLSFIPPDGNFRLISYRVSSQNLVAIPVYVKHAIGFKDNSSSGRFDVTIGPKQNMGKTVEGVLMTVHMPKAVLNVNLTATQGNHTFDPVTKVLTWDVGKITPQKLPSLKGVVNLQSGAPKPEENPNLNVQFKIQQLAISGLKVNRLDMYGEKYKPFKGVKYITKAGKFQVRT
;
A
#
# COMPACT_ATOMS: atom_id res chain seq x y z
N MET A 1 -27.26 71.96 29.85
CA MET A 1 -28.31 70.99 30.20
C MET A 1 -27.71 69.62 29.91
N GLY A 2 -27.15 68.88 30.87
CA GLY A 2 -27.86 68.17 31.97
C GLY A 2 -28.58 66.96 31.35
N LEU A 3 -28.38 65.69 31.70
CA LEU A 3 -28.08 65.04 32.99
C LEU A 3 -27.63 63.57 32.72
N THR A 4 -26.48 63.13 33.26
CA THR A 4 -26.30 62.09 34.32
C THR A 4 -26.35 60.61 33.92
N ALA A 5 -25.25 59.92 34.22
CA ALA A 5 -25.13 58.48 34.40
C ALA A 5 -25.91 57.95 35.62
N PRO A 6 -26.01 56.62 35.77
CA PRO A 6 -25.81 55.98 37.05
C PRO A 6 -24.62 55.00 37.06
N LYS A 7 -24.08 54.87 38.27
CA LYS A 7 -22.80 54.31 38.71
C LYS A 7 -22.71 52.77 38.65
N CYS A 8 -21.47 52.26 38.56
CA CYS A 8 -21.06 50.94 39.05
C CYS A 8 -21.41 50.73 40.55
N PRO A 9 -21.46 49.46 40.98
CA PRO A 9 -20.49 49.04 41.98
C PRO A 9 -19.82 47.69 41.71
N PHE A 10 -18.62 47.58 42.26
CA PHE A 10 -17.73 46.42 42.39
C PHE A 10 -18.32 45.30 43.26
N LEU A 11 -17.98 44.03 42.93
CA LEU A 11 -17.63 42.85 43.78
C LEU A 11 -18.39 41.53 43.57
N ALA A 12 -17.57 40.46 43.50
CA ALA A 12 -17.81 39.01 43.62
C ALA A 12 -18.52 38.33 42.42
N HIS A 13 -18.03 37.23 41.83
CA HIS A 13 -17.35 36.07 42.40
C HIS A 13 -16.47 35.35 41.36
N GLN A 14 -15.24 34.98 41.76
CA GLN A 14 -14.49 33.86 41.20
C GLN A 14 -15.19 32.54 41.54
N ALA A 15 -15.31 31.63 40.56
CA ALA A 15 -15.41 30.17 40.71
C ALA A 15 -15.26 29.53 39.31
N THR A 16 -14.02 29.29 38.85
CA THR A 16 -13.29 28.01 38.85
C THR A 16 -13.75 26.98 37.81
N LEU A 17 -12.90 26.81 36.80
CA LEU A 17 -12.72 25.70 35.84
C LEU A 17 -12.57 24.29 36.48
N ALA A 18 -12.90 24.14 37.77
CA ALA A 18 -12.75 22.89 38.53
C ALA A 18 -13.99 21.98 38.48
N ASP A 19 -15.13 22.44 37.95
CA ASP A 19 -16.36 21.65 37.92
C ASP A 19 -16.59 20.86 36.62
N PHE A 20 -15.80 21.10 35.56
CA PHE A 20 -15.87 20.27 34.35
C PHE A 20 -15.02 18.98 34.48
N ALA A 21 -14.00 18.99 35.34
CA ALA A 21 -13.08 17.86 35.57
C ALA A 21 -13.63 16.75 36.50
N ARG A 22 -14.89 16.85 36.97
CA ARG A 22 -15.50 15.88 37.90
C ARG A 22 -16.46 14.87 37.27
N ARG A 23 -16.71 14.93 35.95
CA ARG A 23 -17.72 14.07 35.30
C ARG A 23 -17.19 12.82 34.60
N PHE A 24 -15.87 12.59 34.57
CA PHE A 24 -15.27 11.38 34.02
C PHE A 24 -14.09 10.91 34.89
N PRO A 25 -14.23 9.83 35.68
CA PRO A 25 -13.08 9.18 36.29
C PRO A 25 -12.37 8.29 35.24
N PRO A 26 -11.02 8.22 35.25
CA PRO A 26 -10.28 7.34 34.36
C PRO A 26 -10.27 5.90 34.89
N PRO A 27 -10.15 4.91 34.01
CA PRO A 27 -9.34 3.77 34.37
C PRO A 27 -8.27 3.46 33.32
N TYR A 28 -7.03 3.39 33.83
CA TYR A 28 -5.82 2.71 33.31
C TYR A 28 -4.96 3.35 32.20
N TYR A 29 -3.91 4.04 32.68
CA TYR A 29 -2.51 4.12 32.23
C TYR A 29 -2.14 3.84 30.76
N SER A 30 -1.60 4.88 30.09
CA SER A 30 -0.31 4.79 29.39
C SER A 30 0.48 6.07 29.64
N LEU A 31 1.47 6.00 30.52
CA LEU A 31 2.48 7.04 30.75
C LEU A 31 3.67 6.82 29.83
N SER A 32 4.32 7.94 29.49
CA SER A 32 5.76 8.12 29.20
C SER A 32 6.14 8.43 27.74
N LEU A 33 5.98 9.71 27.35
CA LEU A 33 6.86 10.43 26.41
C LEU A 33 6.86 11.95 26.66
N GLU A 34 5.96 12.46 27.51
CA GLU A 34 5.94 13.88 27.92
C GLU A 34 6.92 14.22 29.07
N ASP A 35 7.38 13.23 29.85
CA ASP A 35 8.25 13.50 31.01
C ASP A 35 9.73 13.77 30.65
N GLU A 36 10.23 13.29 29.50
CA GLU A 36 11.60 13.59 29.07
C GLU A 36 11.72 14.90 28.26
N PHE A 37 10.65 15.33 27.59
CA PHE A 37 10.69 16.55 26.78
C PHE A 37 10.49 17.83 27.63
N THR A 38 9.77 17.73 28.75
CA THR A 38 9.52 18.87 29.64
C THR A 38 10.74 19.21 30.50
N GLN A 39 11.63 18.25 30.78
CA GLN A 39 12.93 18.52 31.43
C GLN A 39 13.96 19.17 30.49
N PHE A 40 13.83 18.97 29.17
CA PHE A 40 14.74 19.56 28.17
C PHE A 40 14.53 21.08 27.99
N LEU A 41 13.35 21.60 28.32
CA LEU A 41 13.00 23.02 28.13
C LEU A 41 13.03 23.86 29.41
N SER A 42 13.13 23.26 30.60
CA SER A 42 13.25 23.99 31.86
C SER A 42 14.71 24.18 32.27
N GLY A 43 15.40 25.12 31.63
CA GLY A 43 16.77 25.48 31.99
C GLY A 43 16.94 25.79 33.49
N LYS A 44 17.56 24.86 34.22
CA LYS A 44 18.23 25.08 35.52
C LYS A 44 19.49 24.23 35.59
N PRO A 45 20.58 24.73 36.20
CA PRO A 45 21.93 24.29 35.86
C PRO A 45 22.39 23.09 36.70
N ALA A 46 23.07 22.14 36.06
CA ALA A 46 24.00 21.22 36.71
C ALA A 46 25.20 20.94 35.79
N GLY A 47 26.25 21.75 35.97
CA GLY A 47 27.67 21.42 35.78
C GLY A 47 28.15 20.68 34.51
N GLY A 48 28.71 21.46 33.58
CA GLY A 48 30.13 21.36 33.22
C GLY A 48 30.58 20.35 32.17
N LYS A 49 31.02 20.90 31.02
CA LYS A 49 31.92 20.33 29.98
C LYS A 49 31.35 19.34 28.95
N GLU A 50 30.24 19.69 28.28
CA GLU A 50 29.90 19.11 26.95
C GLU A 50 29.37 20.17 25.95
N GLU A 51 29.28 21.45 26.32
CA GLU A 51 28.63 22.49 25.49
C GLU A 51 29.52 23.10 24.39
N GLU A 52 30.84 22.94 24.42
CA GLU A 52 31.71 23.63 23.45
C GLU A 52 31.75 22.94 22.06
N GLU A 53 31.55 21.61 21.98
CA GLU A 53 31.46 20.88 20.70
C GLU A 53 30.08 20.98 20.02
N GLN A 54 29.00 21.14 20.80
CA GLN A 54 27.63 21.21 20.26
C GLN A 54 27.26 22.60 19.75
N GLU A 55 27.86 23.67 20.29
CA GLU A 55 27.65 25.04 19.83
C GLU A 55 28.38 25.34 18.49
N GLU A 56 29.47 24.63 18.21
CA GLU A 56 30.24 24.75 16.96
C GLU A 56 29.51 24.09 15.77
N ALA A 57 28.85 22.94 15.99
CA ALA A 57 28.02 22.27 14.98
C ALA A 57 26.78 23.11 14.59
N GLY A 58 26.15 23.79 15.54
CA GLY A 58 24.99 24.66 15.29
C GLY A 58 25.32 25.96 14.53
N ARG A 59 26.56 26.46 14.66
CA ARG A 59 27.04 27.63 13.90
C ARG A 59 27.38 27.30 12.44
N ASP A 60 27.85 26.09 12.15
CA ASP A 60 28.18 25.67 10.77
C ASP A 60 26.92 25.48 9.90
N LEU A 61 25.85 24.93 10.47
CA LEU A 61 24.53 24.80 9.83
C LEU A 61 23.91 26.16 9.45
N ARG A 62 23.99 27.16 10.33
CA ARG A 62 23.49 28.52 10.07
C ARG A 62 24.31 29.28 9.02
N THR A 63 25.61 28.97 8.91
CA THR A 63 26.51 29.60 7.94
C THR A 63 26.33 29.01 6.54
N LYS A 64 26.06 27.70 6.43
CA LYS A 64 25.74 27.00 5.17
C LYS A 64 24.39 27.45 4.57
N ALA A 65 23.37 27.67 5.39
CA ALA A 65 22.06 28.20 4.96
C ALA A 65 22.12 29.63 4.38
N ARG A 66 23.11 30.45 4.79
CA ARG A 66 23.35 31.78 4.23
C ARG A 66 24.04 31.77 2.86
N ARG A 67 24.90 30.78 2.59
CA ARG A 67 25.60 30.67 1.29
C ARG A 67 24.68 30.24 0.14
N CYS A 68 23.73 29.34 0.37
CA CYS A 68 22.77 28.93 -0.68
C CYS A 68 21.84 30.08 -1.11
N ARG A 69 21.47 31.01 -0.22
CA ARG A 69 20.62 32.16 -0.57
C ARG A 69 21.34 33.22 -1.42
N GLN A 70 22.67 33.21 -1.46
CA GLN A 70 23.45 34.23 -2.16
C GLN A 70 23.65 33.91 -3.66
N PHE A 71 23.51 32.64 -4.06
CA PHE A 71 23.64 32.21 -5.47
C PHE A 71 22.35 32.29 -6.30
N ALA A 72 21.19 32.48 -5.67
CA ALA A 72 19.89 32.60 -6.35
C ALA A 72 19.55 34.02 -6.85
N ARG A 73 20.54 34.92 -6.95
CA ARG A 73 20.38 36.27 -7.53
C ARG A 73 21.21 36.42 -8.81
N ALA A 74 20.71 35.85 -9.91
CA ALA A 74 21.07 36.26 -11.26
C ALA A 74 19.79 36.69 -12.00
N PRO A 75 19.75 37.88 -12.63
CA PRO A 75 18.49 38.48 -13.07
C PRO A 75 18.11 38.05 -14.49
N CYS A 76 16.87 37.59 -14.69
CA CYS A 76 16.22 37.61 -15.99
C CYS A 76 15.46 38.94 -16.16
N ARG A 77 15.75 39.68 -17.24
CA ARG A 77 15.23 41.02 -17.58
C ARG A 77 13.94 40.95 -18.41
N GLY A 78 13.08 41.97 -18.23
CA GLY A 78 12.07 42.49 -19.18
C GLY A 78 10.67 41.89 -18.97
N VAL A 79 9.55 42.63 -18.89
CA VAL A 79 9.17 43.95 -19.43
C VAL A 79 8.16 44.63 -18.47
N VAL A 80 8.25 45.97 -18.40
CA VAL A 80 7.49 46.90 -17.53
C VAL A 80 6.36 47.56 -18.32
N SER A 81 5.21 47.81 -17.66
CA SER A 81 4.41 49.06 -17.75
C SER A 81 3.20 48.98 -16.81
N ASP A 82 2.68 50.01 -16.15
CA ASP A 82 3.15 51.22 -15.45
C ASP A 82 1.85 51.85 -14.87
N GLY A 83 1.85 52.39 -13.64
CA GLY A 83 0.70 53.15 -13.13
C GLY A 83 0.50 53.24 -11.60
N ALA A 84 1.28 54.11 -10.95
CA ALA A 84 1.22 54.74 -9.60
C ALA A 84 -0.02 54.49 -8.68
N GLY A 85 0.03 54.21 -7.37
CA GLY A 85 0.80 54.77 -6.23
C GLY A 85 -0.03 55.86 -5.47
N PRO A 86 0.11 56.16 -4.14
CA PRO A 86 0.86 55.49 -3.06
C PRO A 86 0.19 55.46 -1.63
N ILE A 87 0.92 54.84 -0.68
CA ILE A 87 0.97 54.99 0.80
C ILE A 87 -0.03 54.23 1.71
N GLY A 88 0.53 53.27 2.48
CA GLY A 88 -0.02 52.76 3.74
C GLY A 88 0.48 51.34 4.03
N GLY A 89 1.38 51.17 5.01
CA GLY A 89 2.06 49.91 5.30
C GLY A 89 1.13 48.71 5.44
N LEU A 90 1.21 47.78 4.49
CA LEU A 90 0.43 46.55 4.46
C LEU A 90 1.29 45.38 4.95
N ARG A 91 0.95 44.87 6.13
CA ARG A 91 1.41 43.55 6.59
C ARG A 91 0.99 42.53 5.54
N SER A 92 1.96 41.74 5.09
CA SER A 92 1.82 40.67 4.12
C SER A 92 0.83 39.60 4.61
N HIS A 93 -0.44 39.75 4.25
CA HIS A 93 -1.36 38.63 4.09
C HIS A 93 -1.03 37.99 2.74
N LEU A 94 -0.32 36.87 2.75
CA LEU A 94 -0.27 35.95 1.61
C LEU A 94 -0.35 34.53 2.16
N PHE A 95 -1.32 33.80 1.61
CA PHE A 95 -1.67 32.42 1.88
C PHE A 95 -0.43 31.50 1.82
N ALA A 96 -0.22 30.76 2.92
CA ALA A 96 0.62 29.57 3.06
C ALA A 96 -0.07 28.75 4.15
N SER A 97 -0.26 27.44 4.10
CA SER A 97 0.41 26.39 3.36
C SER A 97 -0.52 25.18 3.35
N ALA A 98 -0.79 24.62 2.17
CA ALA A 98 -1.30 23.27 2.05
C ALA A 98 -0.10 22.33 2.20
N ALA A 99 0.36 22.08 3.43
CA ALA A 99 1.35 21.05 3.69
C ALA A 99 0.59 19.73 3.87
N ALA A 100 0.75 18.79 2.93
CA ALA A 100 0.43 17.39 3.20
C ALA A 100 1.52 16.84 4.12
N ALA A 101 1.45 17.25 5.38
CA ALA A 101 2.14 16.55 6.42
C ALA A 101 1.28 15.35 6.81
N VAL A 102 1.91 14.17 6.81
CA VAL A 102 1.78 13.29 7.96
C VAL A 102 2.05 14.17 9.19
N TRP A 103 0.97 14.77 9.71
CA TRP A 103 0.83 15.80 10.77
C TRP A 103 1.82 16.98 10.78
N LEU A 104 1.32 18.21 10.53
CA LEU A 104 1.81 19.50 11.09
C LEU A 104 0.86 20.67 10.67
N VAL A 105 -0.29 20.80 11.36
CA VAL A 105 -1.22 21.97 11.38
C VAL A 105 -1.47 22.27 12.88
N PRO A 106 -1.74 23.50 13.35
CA PRO A 106 -1.34 23.95 14.71
C PRO A 106 -2.11 23.38 15.92
N ASP A 107 -2.90 22.31 15.77
CA ASP A 107 -3.39 21.50 16.91
C ASP A 107 -3.58 20.02 16.51
N PRO A 108 -2.52 19.19 16.63
CA PRO A 108 -2.54 17.78 16.24
C PRO A 108 -3.49 16.92 17.08
N ALA A 109 -3.66 17.26 18.37
CA ALA A 109 -4.43 16.43 19.32
C ALA A 109 -5.94 16.47 19.05
N ALA A 110 -6.45 17.62 18.62
CA ALA A 110 -7.87 17.80 18.28
C ALA A 110 -8.27 17.00 17.02
N LEU A 111 -7.39 16.90 16.02
CA LEU A 111 -7.69 16.20 14.77
C LEU A 111 -7.48 14.69 14.89
N GLU A 112 -6.48 14.23 15.65
CA GLU A 112 -6.32 12.81 15.97
C GLU A 112 -7.53 12.27 16.75
N SER A 113 -8.03 13.05 17.72
CA SER A 113 -9.24 12.68 18.48
C SER A 113 -10.49 12.67 17.60
N VAL A 114 -10.64 13.59 16.65
CA VAL A 114 -11.75 13.57 15.66
C VAL A 114 -11.67 12.35 14.74
N PHE A 115 -10.51 12.02 14.20
CA PHE A 115 -10.36 10.82 13.36
C PHE A 115 -10.67 9.55 14.15
N ARG A 116 -10.14 9.43 15.37
CA ARG A 116 -10.39 8.26 16.24
C ARG A 116 -11.87 8.11 16.58
N LEU A 117 -12.54 9.21 16.92
CA LEU A 117 -13.93 9.25 17.38
C LEU A 117 -14.96 9.15 16.23
N GLU A 118 -14.69 9.75 15.07
CA GLU A 118 -15.60 9.69 13.93
C GLU A 118 -15.39 8.46 13.03
N ALA A 119 -14.15 7.98 12.90
CA ALA A 119 -13.79 6.94 11.94
C ALA A 119 -13.72 5.55 12.59
N GLN A 120 -12.94 5.43 13.68
CA GLN A 120 -12.57 4.13 14.23
C GLN A 120 -13.64 3.56 15.17
N GLU A 121 -14.37 4.42 15.90
CA GLU A 121 -15.48 3.99 16.76
C GLU A 121 -16.76 3.65 15.98
N ARG A 122 -16.93 4.19 14.76
CA ARG A 122 -18.11 3.93 13.91
C ARG A 122 -17.95 2.72 12.98
N ALA A 123 -16.72 2.31 12.70
CA ALA A 123 -16.44 1.17 11.83
C ALA A 123 -16.42 -0.15 12.64
N ALA A 124 -17.09 -1.19 12.14
CA ALA A 124 -17.08 -2.51 12.78
C ALA A 124 -15.69 -3.19 12.73
N ASP A 125 -14.92 -2.88 11.68
CA ASP A 125 -13.54 -3.32 11.48
C ASP A 125 -12.70 -2.16 10.94
N VAL A 126 -11.40 -2.19 11.20
CA VAL A 126 -10.43 -1.16 10.77
C VAL A 126 -10.40 -0.99 9.24
N GLU A 127 -10.64 -2.08 8.50
CA GLU A 127 -10.70 -2.06 7.03
C GLU A 127 -11.97 -1.43 6.46
N ASN A 128 -13.01 -1.25 7.28
CA ASN A 128 -14.28 -0.64 6.88
C ASN A 128 -14.32 0.88 7.13
N VAL A 129 -13.21 1.48 7.57
CA VAL A 129 -13.11 2.92 7.74
C VAL A 129 -13.19 3.60 6.36
N PRO A 130 -14.12 4.55 6.15
CA PRO A 130 -14.22 5.24 4.87
C PRO A 130 -12.94 6.06 4.59
N PRO A 131 -12.38 6.02 3.37
CA PRO A 131 -11.11 6.67 3.05
C PRO A 131 -11.20 8.20 2.99
N VAL A 132 -12.41 8.76 2.94
CA VAL A 132 -12.66 10.21 2.94
C VAL A 132 -13.71 10.52 4.00
N ILE A 133 -13.35 11.37 4.95
CA ILE A 133 -14.21 11.79 6.06
C ILE A 133 -14.36 13.30 6.00
N SER A 134 -15.59 13.77 5.92
CA SER A 134 -15.91 15.19 5.93
C SER A 134 -16.14 15.66 7.35
N THR A 135 -15.35 16.64 7.80
CA THR A 135 -15.57 17.36 9.07
C THR A 135 -16.09 18.78 8.75
N PRO A 136 -16.55 19.57 9.74
CA PRO A 136 -17.10 20.90 9.50
C PRO A 136 -16.16 21.92 8.82
N HIS A 137 -14.84 21.73 8.97
CA HIS A 137 -13.83 22.69 8.48
C HIS A 137 -12.73 22.05 7.63
N HIS A 138 -12.64 20.72 7.61
CA HIS A 138 -11.56 19.98 6.95
C HIS A 138 -12.08 18.67 6.34
N TYR A 139 -11.41 18.19 5.30
CA TYR A 139 -11.56 16.83 4.82
C TYR A 139 -10.37 16.00 5.30
N LEU A 140 -10.65 14.83 5.87
CA LEU A 140 -9.62 13.86 6.24
C LEU A 140 -9.61 12.78 5.16
N ILE A 141 -8.46 12.58 4.53
CA ILE A 141 -8.27 11.53 3.53
C ILE A 141 -7.25 10.55 4.09
N SER A 142 -7.61 9.28 4.17
CA SER A 142 -6.76 8.26 4.80
C SER A 142 -6.68 6.97 4.02
N ILE A 143 -5.53 6.30 4.14
CA ILE A 143 -5.33 4.91 3.72
C ILE A 143 -4.86 4.07 4.90
N TYR A 144 -5.16 2.78 4.88
CA TYR A 144 -4.70 1.81 5.86
C TYR A 144 -3.76 0.81 5.19
N ARG A 145 -2.48 0.77 5.58
CA ARG A 145 -1.48 -0.17 5.07
C ARG A 145 -0.57 -0.62 6.18
N ASP A 146 -0.21 -1.91 6.16
CA ASP A 146 0.75 -2.50 7.10
C ASP A 146 0.42 -2.21 8.58
N LYS A 147 -0.89 -2.17 8.88
CA LYS A 147 -1.49 -1.83 10.18
C LYS A 147 -1.33 -0.37 10.64
N ILE A 148 -0.95 0.53 9.73
CA ILE A 148 -0.75 1.96 9.98
C ILE A 148 -1.74 2.76 9.15
N PHE A 149 -2.29 3.82 9.74
CA PHE A 149 -3.05 4.82 9.01
C PHE A 149 -2.14 5.95 8.54
N PHE A 150 -2.20 6.24 7.24
CA PHE A 150 -1.64 7.46 6.67
C PHE A 150 -2.81 8.41 6.45
N VAL A 151 -2.75 9.60 7.05
CA VAL A 151 -3.86 10.56 7.03
C VAL A 151 -3.34 11.89 6.49
N SER A 152 -4.12 12.48 5.58
CA SER A 152 -3.92 13.82 5.04
C SER A 152 -5.10 14.70 5.43
N VAL A 153 -4.79 15.91 5.90
CA VAL A 153 -5.78 16.92 6.29
C VAL A 153 -5.87 17.97 5.20
N ILE A 154 -7.06 18.12 4.63
CA ILE A 154 -7.32 18.96 3.47
C ILE A 154 -8.26 20.10 3.86
N GLN A 155 -7.83 21.34 3.63
CA GLN A 155 -8.62 22.56 3.91
C GLN A 155 -9.40 23.05 2.69
N THR A 156 -8.90 22.76 1.49
CA THR A 156 -9.46 23.20 0.21
C THR A 156 -9.83 21.99 -0.63
N GLU A 157 -10.89 22.06 -1.40
CA GLU A 157 -11.31 20.94 -2.25
C GLU A 157 -10.17 20.52 -3.21
N VAL A 158 -9.77 19.25 -3.13
CA VAL A 158 -8.79 18.61 -4.02
C VAL A 158 -9.34 17.25 -4.46
N PRO A 159 -8.96 16.75 -5.64
CA PRO A 159 -9.37 15.42 -6.08
C PRO A 159 -8.90 14.35 -5.07
N PRO A 160 -9.80 13.60 -4.41
CA PRO A 160 -9.39 12.69 -3.33
C PRO A 160 -8.47 11.56 -3.80
N LEU A 161 -8.67 11.07 -5.03
CA LEU A 161 -7.83 10.02 -5.62
C LEU A 161 -6.36 10.43 -5.76
N PHE A 162 -6.10 11.72 -5.97
CA PHE A 162 -4.73 12.23 -6.05
C PHE A 162 -4.03 12.12 -4.69
N VAL A 163 -4.72 12.49 -3.61
CA VAL A 163 -4.19 12.39 -2.25
C VAL A 163 -4.02 10.92 -1.86
N ILE A 164 -4.99 10.08 -2.17
CA ILE A 164 -4.92 8.62 -1.90
C ILE A 164 -3.70 8.00 -2.60
N GLU A 165 -3.51 8.26 -3.90
CA GLU A 165 -2.35 7.74 -4.64
C GLU A 165 -1.03 8.23 -4.06
N PHE A 166 -0.96 9.52 -3.67
CA PHE A 166 0.23 10.07 -3.03
C PHE A 166 0.54 9.37 -1.70
N LEU A 167 -0.46 9.14 -0.84
CA LEU A 167 -0.26 8.40 0.42
C LEU A 167 0.20 6.96 0.16
N HIS A 168 -0.34 6.29 -0.87
CA HIS A 168 0.13 4.96 -1.27
C HIS A 168 1.60 4.99 -1.70
N ARG A 169 2.01 6.03 -2.45
CA ARG A 169 3.41 6.24 -2.85
C ARG A 169 4.34 6.50 -1.68
N VAL A 170 3.91 7.26 -0.67
CA VAL A 170 4.70 7.47 0.57
C VAL A 170 4.95 6.13 1.27
N ALA A 171 3.91 5.31 1.44
CA ALA A 171 4.05 3.98 2.07
C ALA A 171 4.99 3.06 1.26
N ASP A 172 4.86 3.05 -0.08
CA ASP A 172 5.76 2.28 -0.96
C ASP A 172 7.22 2.77 -0.84
N THR A 173 7.46 4.08 -0.75
CA THR A 173 8.81 4.64 -0.54
C THR A 173 9.41 4.20 0.80
N PHE A 174 8.63 4.20 1.89
CA PHE A 174 9.12 3.75 3.20
C PHE A 174 9.48 2.26 3.18
N GLN A 175 8.61 1.44 2.58
CA GLN A 175 8.89 0.02 2.35
C GLN A 175 10.19 -0.19 1.56
N ASP A 176 10.44 0.64 0.54
CA ASP A 176 11.63 0.61 -0.32
C ASP A 176 12.92 1.06 0.38
N TYR A 177 12.82 1.90 1.40
CA TYR A 177 13.95 2.45 2.16
C TYR A 177 14.32 1.61 3.36
N PHE A 178 13.31 1.14 4.10
CA PHE A 178 13.48 0.45 5.38
C PHE A 178 13.31 -1.06 5.27
N GLY A 179 12.76 -1.56 4.15
CA GLY A 179 12.49 -2.99 3.94
C GLY A 179 11.20 -3.48 4.59
N GLU A 180 10.57 -2.67 5.45
CA GLU A 180 9.23 -2.85 6.00
C GLU A 180 8.60 -1.48 6.29
N CYS A 181 7.26 -1.41 6.26
CA CYS A 181 6.51 -0.23 6.68
C CYS A 181 5.84 -0.50 8.04
N SER A 182 6.65 -0.57 9.11
CA SER A 182 6.18 -0.83 10.49
C SER A 182 6.31 0.43 11.37
N GLU A 183 5.54 0.47 12.47
CA GLU A 183 5.62 1.57 13.44
C GLU A 183 7.05 1.70 14.00
N THR A 184 7.70 0.57 14.27
CA THR A 184 9.09 0.52 14.74
C THR A 184 10.05 1.07 13.69
N ALA A 185 9.95 0.63 12.44
CA ALA A 185 10.83 1.09 11.36
C ALA A 185 10.71 2.61 11.13
N ILE A 186 9.50 3.17 11.20
CA ILE A 186 9.27 4.62 11.05
C ILE A 186 9.88 5.39 12.23
N LYS A 187 9.69 4.91 13.47
CA LYS A 187 10.26 5.56 14.67
C LYS A 187 11.79 5.55 14.66
N ASP A 188 12.39 4.42 14.31
CA ASP A 188 13.84 4.24 14.30
C ASP A 188 14.51 5.10 13.21
N ASN A 189 13.77 5.48 12.15
CA ASN A 189 14.29 6.24 11.01
C ASN A 189 13.63 7.61 10.83
N VAL A 190 13.14 8.22 11.91
CA VAL A 190 12.33 9.46 11.88
C VAL A 190 12.98 10.60 11.08
N VAL A 191 14.30 10.77 11.15
CA VAL A 191 15.02 11.82 10.42
C VAL A 191 14.88 11.62 8.90
N ILE A 192 15.10 10.39 8.42
CA ILE A 192 15.00 10.05 6.99
C ILE A 192 13.55 10.16 6.52
N VAL A 193 12.59 9.80 7.37
CA VAL A 193 11.16 9.97 7.08
C VAL A 193 10.82 11.44 6.81
N TYR A 194 11.30 12.38 7.64
CA TYR A 194 11.09 13.81 7.41
C TYR A 194 11.77 14.30 6.12
N GLU A 195 13.03 13.92 5.89
CA GLU A 195 13.75 14.27 4.66
C GLU A 195 13.00 13.77 3.41
N LEU A 196 12.49 12.53 3.44
CA LEU A 196 11.73 11.96 2.34
C LEU A 196 10.42 12.71 2.10
N LEU A 197 9.66 13.03 3.15
CA LEU A 197 8.40 13.75 3.01
C LEU A 197 8.60 15.16 2.46
N GLU A 198 9.64 15.87 2.89
CA GLU A 198 9.99 17.21 2.39
C GLU A 198 10.42 17.18 0.91
N GLU A 199 11.13 16.15 0.47
CA GLU A 199 11.53 16.02 -0.94
C GLU A 199 10.38 15.50 -1.84
N MET A 200 9.52 14.64 -1.30
CA MET A 200 8.38 14.08 -2.03
C MET A 200 7.28 15.10 -2.28
N LEU A 201 7.13 16.10 -1.42
CA LEU A 201 6.02 17.05 -1.46
C LEU A 201 6.47 18.48 -1.13
N ASP A 202 6.23 19.39 -2.07
CA ASP A 202 6.44 20.82 -1.88
C ASP A 202 5.10 21.56 -1.96
N ASN A 203 4.73 22.28 -0.88
CA ASN A 203 3.50 23.07 -0.78
C ASN A 203 2.20 22.34 -1.21
N GLY A 204 2.13 21.03 -0.96
CA GLY A 204 0.94 20.23 -1.26
C GLY A 204 0.94 19.62 -2.66
N PHE A 205 2.03 19.84 -3.42
CA PHE A 205 2.23 19.25 -4.74
C PHE A 205 3.37 18.21 -4.68
N PRO A 206 3.11 16.96 -5.12
CA PRO A 206 4.15 15.95 -5.23
C PRO A 206 5.21 16.38 -6.24
N LEU A 207 6.49 16.34 -5.83
CA LEU A 207 7.63 16.74 -6.66
C LEU A 207 8.42 15.51 -7.12
N ALA A 208 9.15 14.86 -6.23
CA ALA A 208 9.99 13.69 -6.51
C ALA A 208 9.46 12.46 -5.78
N THR A 209 8.65 11.64 -6.46
CA THR A 209 8.06 10.41 -5.86
C THR A 209 8.75 9.13 -6.31
N GLU A 210 9.77 9.23 -7.17
CA GLU A 210 10.50 8.08 -7.72
C GLU A 210 11.60 7.63 -6.76
N SER A 211 11.48 6.41 -6.23
CA SER A 211 12.42 5.78 -5.29
C SER A 211 13.88 5.87 -5.73
N ASN A 212 14.15 5.71 -7.04
CA ASN A 212 15.52 5.79 -7.57
C ASN A 212 16.13 7.20 -7.50
N ILE A 213 15.33 8.26 -7.67
CA ILE A 213 15.78 9.65 -7.51
C ILE A 213 15.96 9.96 -6.03
N LEU A 214 14.97 9.60 -5.23
CA LEU A 214 15.02 9.81 -3.78
C LEU A 214 16.27 9.16 -3.20
N LYS A 215 16.61 7.92 -3.60
CA LYS A 215 17.79 7.19 -3.07
C LYS A 215 19.13 7.82 -3.42
N GLU A 216 19.18 8.69 -4.44
CA GLU A 216 20.37 9.48 -4.77
C GLU A 216 20.48 10.75 -3.91
N LEU A 217 19.34 11.41 -3.67
CA LEU A 217 19.25 12.62 -2.85
C LEU A 217 19.41 12.31 -1.35
N ILE A 218 18.66 11.32 -0.89
CA ILE A 218 18.53 10.85 0.48
C ILE A 218 18.92 9.38 0.50
N LYS A 219 20.13 9.09 0.99
CA LYS A 219 20.70 7.74 0.91
C LYS A 219 20.03 6.80 1.94
N PRO A 220 19.64 5.57 1.57
CA PRO A 220 19.07 4.62 2.51
C PRO A 220 20.02 4.28 3.67
N PRO A 221 19.48 3.99 4.87
CA PRO A 221 20.24 3.51 6.01
C PRO A 221 20.64 2.06 5.76
N THR A 222 21.85 1.81 5.26
CA THR A 222 22.36 0.44 5.09
C THR A 222 23.20 0.02 6.30
N ILE A 223 23.08 -1.24 6.75
CA ILE A 223 23.79 -1.78 7.93
C ILE A 223 25.31 -1.58 7.89
N LEU A 224 25.92 -1.55 6.69
CA LEU A 224 27.36 -1.31 6.54
C LEU A 224 27.78 0.15 6.77
N ARG A 225 26.84 1.10 6.84
CA ARG A 225 27.12 2.53 6.99
C ARG A 225 27.18 3.03 8.42
N SER A 226 26.49 2.39 9.37
CA SER A 226 26.67 2.74 10.79
C SER A 226 28.14 2.69 11.16
N VAL A 227 28.85 1.66 10.66
CA VAL A 227 30.28 1.46 10.91
C VAL A 227 31.18 2.46 10.16
N VAL A 228 30.80 2.88 8.94
CA VAL A 228 31.62 3.79 8.12
C VAL A 228 31.40 5.26 8.48
N ASN A 229 30.18 5.66 8.85
CA ASN A 229 29.87 7.03 9.27
C ASN A 229 30.50 7.35 10.63
N SER A 230 30.59 6.36 11.54
CA SER A 230 31.35 6.49 12.80
C SER A 230 32.85 6.73 12.59
N ILE A 231 33.41 6.34 11.45
CA ILE A 231 34.85 6.39 11.17
C ILE A 231 35.22 7.58 10.27
N THR A 232 34.27 8.13 9.50
CA THR A 232 34.58 9.11 8.44
C THR A 232 33.88 10.47 8.58
N GLY A 233 32.91 10.62 9.49
CA GLY A 233 32.26 11.92 9.74
C GLY A 233 31.50 12.51 8.55
N SER A 234 31.12 11.69 7.56
CA SER A 234 30.46 12.16 6.33
C SER A 234 28.94 12.28 6.51
N SER A 235 28.34 13.34 5.92
CA SER A 235 26.91 13.65 6.01
C SER A 235 26.02 12.73 5.16
N ASN A 236 24.74 12.63 5.54
CA ASN A 236 23.74 11.78 4.88
C ASN A 236 23.28 12.29 3.51
N VAL A 237 23.53 13.58 3.21
CA VAL A 237 23.18 14.25 1.95
C VAL A 237 24.29 14.04 0.92
N GLY A 238 23.96 13.68 -0.32
CA GLY A 238 24.94 13.55 -1.40
C GLY A 238 25.54 14.90 -1.81
N ASP A 239 26.87 14.99 -1.92
CA ASP A 239 27.59 16.20 -2.38
C ASP A 239 27.42 16.52 -3.88
N THR A 240 26.83 15.60 -4.64
CA THR A 240 26.60 15.73 -6.09
C THR A 240 25.12 15.68 -6.40
N LEU A 241 24.60 16.73 -7.04
CA LEU A 241 23.23 16.74 -7.56
C LEU A 241 23.03 15.54 -8.51
N PRO A 242 21.93 14.78 -8.36
CA PRO A 242 21.68 13.64 -9.22
C PRO A 242 21.49 14.10 -10.67
N THR A 243 22.20 13.45 -11.60
CA THR A 243 22.05 13.73 -13.04
C THR A 243 20.65 13.37 -13.56
N GLY A 244 19.86 12.65 -12.76
CA GLY A 244 18.48 12.25 -13.06
C GLY A 244 17.43 13.38 -13.00
N GLN A 245 17.66 14.47 -12.25
CA GLN A 245 16.67 15.57 -12.11
C GLN A 245 16.39 16.33 -13.43
N LEU A 246 17.27 16.21 -14.43
CA LEU A 246 17.10 16.79 -15.76
C LEU A 246 16.85 15.73 -16.85
N SER A 247 16.74 14.45 -16.47
CA SER A 247 16.53 13.37 -17.42
C SER A 247 15.03 13.12 -17.64
N ASN A 248 14.63 12.85 -18.88
CA ASN A 248 13.25 12.43 -19.19
C ASN A 248 12.97 10.97 -18.75
N ILE A 249 13.86 10.34 -17.97
CA ILE A 249 13.78 8.95 -17.52
C ILE A 249 14.04 8.91 -16.00
N PRO A 250 13.12 9.47 -15.19
CA PRO A 250 13.34 9.64 -13.76
C PRO A 250 13.46 8.31 -13.00
N TRP A 251 12.87 7.23 -13.52
CA TRP A 251 12.83 5.93 -12.87
C TRP A 251 14.11 5.07 -13.06
N ARG A 252 15.11 5.50 -13.84
CA ARG A 252 16.33 4.70 -14.09
C ARG A 252 17.60 5.54 -13.99
N ARG A 253 18.53 5.09 -13.14
CA ARG A 253 19.84 5.72 -12.96
C ARG A 253 20.78 5.45 -14.12
N ALA A 254 21.61 6.43 -14.47
CA ALA A 254 22.69 6.26 -15.42
C ALA A 254 23.85 5.47 -14.81
N GLY A 255 24.59 4.72 -15.64
CA GLY A 255 25.83 4.06 -15.21
C GLY A 255 25.65 2.82 -14.31
N VAL A 256 24.43 2.27 -14.20
CA VAL A 256 24.16 0.99 -13.53
C VAL A 256 25.05 -0.12 -14.13
N LYS A 257 25.67 -0.95 -13.29
CA LYS A 257 26.54 -2.04 -13.73
C LYS A 257 26.23 -3.32 -12.97
N TYR A 258 26.13 -4.41 -13.71
CA TYR A 258 25.97 -5.76 -13.21
C TYR A 258 27.04 -6.66 -13.80
N THR A 259 27.53 -7.61 -13.01
CA THR A 259 28.40 -8.70 -13.47
C THR A 259 27.65 -9.62 -14.41
N ASN A 260 26.42 -10.00 -14.03
CA ASN A 260 25.51 -10.82 -14.81
C ASN A 260 24.29 -9.98 -15.19
N ASN A 261 24.03 -9.85 -16.49
CA ASN A 261 22.93 -9.05 -16.99
C ASN A 261 21.73 -9.96 -17.26
N GLU A 262 20.63 -9.75 -16.54
CA GLU A 262 19.47 -10.65 -16.55
C GLU A 262 18.16 -9.85 -16.51
N ALA A 263 17.15 -10.33 -17.22
CA ALA A 263 15.81 -9.77 -17.24
C ALA A 263 14.77 -10.89 -17.11
N TYR A 264 14.04 -10.92 -16.00
CA TYR A 264 12.96 -11.88 -15.75
C TYR A 264 11.61 -11.19 -15.74
N PHE A 265 10.61 -11.87 -16.27
CA PHE A 265 9.21 -11.44 -16.27
C PHE A 265 8.34 -12.55 -15.70
N ASP A 266 7.63 -12.27 -14.62
CA ASP A 266 6.68 -13.17 -14.01
C ASP A 266 5.27 -12.74 -14.43
N VAL A 267 4.64 -13.53 -15.30
CA VAL A 267 3.23 -13.38 -15.68
C VAL A 267 2.39 -14.14 -14.67
N ILE A 268 1.68 -13.41 -13.82
CA ILE A 268 0.90 -13.95 -12.72
C ILE A 268 -0.56 -13.62 -12.98
N GLU A 269 -1.41 -14.64 -13.05
CA GLU A 269 -2.85 -14.50 -13.26
C GLU A 269 -3.61 -15.04 -12.05
N GLU A 270 -4.58 -14.27 -11.59
CA GLU A 270 -5.58 -14.67 -10.60
C GLU A 270 -6.92 -14.89 -11.29
N ILE A 271 -7.58 -16.00 -10.95
CA ILE A 271 -8.92 -16.30 -11.46
C ILE A 271 -9.94 -16.06 -10.35
N ASP A 272 -10.82 -15.10 -10.57
CA ASP A 272 -12.04 -14.93 -9.80
C ASP A 272 -13.16 -15.69 -10.51
N ALA A 273 -13.86 -16.59 -9.82
CA ALA A 273 -14.92 -17.38 -10.43
C ALA A 273 -16.02 -17.74 -9.43
N ILE A 274 -17.26 -17.72 -9.92
CA ILE A 274 -18.42 -18.25 -9.22
C ILE A 274 -19.00 -19.38 -10.06
N ILE A 275 -18.97 -20.58 -9.51
CA ILE A 275 -19.54 -21.79 -10.11
C ILE A 275 -20.87 -22.10 -9.40
N ASP A 276 -21.93 -22.37 -10.16
CA ASP A 276 -23.21 -22.77 -9.58
C ASP A 276 -23.23 -24.24 -9.13
N LYS A 277 -24.33 -24.64 -8.49
CA LYS A 277 -24.56 -26.01 -8.02
C LYS A 277 -24.57 -27.09 -9.13
N SER A 278 -24.73 -26.70 -10.40
CA SER A 278 -24.70 -27.60 -11.54
C SER A 278 -23.28 -27.80 -12.09
N GLY A 279 -22.31 -26.99 -11.65
CA GLY A 279 -20.96 -26.93 -12.19
C GLY A 279 -20.80 -25.96 -13.36
N SER A 280 -21.80 -25.12 -13.63
CA SER A 280 -21.78 -24.09 -14.66
C SER A 280 -21.15 -22.81 -14.13
N THR A 281 -20.40 -22.11 -14.98
CA THR A 281 -19.74 -20.85 -14.63
C THR A 281 -20.76 -19.71 -14.69
N VAL A 282 -21.03 -19.08 -13.55
CA VAL A 282 -21.88 -17.88 -13.44
C VAL A 282 -21.08 -16.63 -13.72
N PHE A 283 -19.88 -16.57 -13.17
CA PHE A 283 -18.96 -15.46 -13.31
C PHE A 283 -17.54 -16.01 -13.41
N ALA A 284 -16.74 -15.44 -14.30
CA ALA A 284 -15.30 -15.69 -14.35
C ALA A 284 -14.60 -14.47 -14.94
N GLU A 285 -13.53 -14.05 -14.28
CA GLU A 285 -12.66 -12.96 -14.70
C GLU A 285 -11.21 -13.34 -14.36
N ILE A 286 -10.28 -12.92 -15.22
CA ILE A 286 -8.85 -13.08 -14.96
C ILE A 286 -8.26 -11.70 -14.69
N GLN A 287 -7.59 -11.58 -13.55
CA GLN A 287 -6.77 -10.42 -13.22
C GLN A 287 -5.31 -10.81 -13.33
N GLY A 288 -4.57 -10.12 -14.20
CA GLY A 288 -3.19 -10.45 -14.50
C GLY A 288 -2.24 -9.32 -14.13
N VAL A 289 -1.03 -9.69 -13.72
CA VAL A 289 0.09 -8.78 -13.53
C VAL A 289 1.33 -9.33 -14.22
N ILE A 290 2.17 -8.43 -14.70
CA ILE A 290 3.52 -8.77 -15.16
C ILE A 290 4.50 -8.03 -14.26
N ASP A 291 5.12 -8.76 -13.35
CA ASP A 291 6.17 -8.24 -12.50
C ASP A 291 7.52 -8.53 -13.16
N ALA A 292 8.42 -7.55 -13.17
CA ALA A 292 9.72 -7.64 -13.80
C ALA A 292 10.84 -7.57 -12.76
N CYS A 293 11.86 -8.40 -12.92
CA CYS A 293 13.13 -8.32 -12.20
C CYS A 293 14.25 -8.02 -13.20
N ILE A 294 14.71 -6.77 -13.21
CA ILE A 294 15.67 -6.25 -14.18
C ILE A 294 17.00 -5.99 -13.50
N LYS A 295 18.03 -6.72 -13.94
CA LYS A 295 19.44 -6.54 -13.53
C LYS A 295 20.26 -6.29 -14.78
N LEU A 296 20.11 -5.11 -15.36
CA LEU A 296 20.72 -4.75 -16.63
C LEU A 296 21.66 -3.56 -16.45
N SER A 297 22.82 -3.60 -17.08
CA SER A 297 23.79 -2.51 -17.07
C SER A 297 23.41 -1.41 -18.06
N GLY A 298 23.76 -0.16 -17.75
CA GLY A 298 23.56 0.99 -18.62
C GLY A 298 22.09 1.41 -18.75
N MET A 299 21.70 1.83 -19.95
CA MET A 299 20.35 2.35 -20.29
C MET A 299 19.69 1.49 -21.36
N PRO A 300 19.33 0.22 -21.05
CA PRO A 300 18.70 -0.69 -22.00
C PRO A 300 17.30 -0.19 -22.39
N ASP A 301 17.03 -0.18 -23.69
CA ASP A 301 15.67 0.04 -24.23
C ASP A 301 15.07 -1.32 -24.59
N LEU A 302 14.02 -1.72 -23.89
CA LEU A 302 13.38 -3.01 -24.04
C LEU A 302 12.12 -2.91 -24.89
N SER A 303 11.89 -3.94 -25.70
CA SER A 303 10.67 -4.11 -26.49
C SER A 303 10.11 -5.51 -26.26
N LEU A 304 9.00 -5.58 -25.52
CA LEU A 304 8.30 -6.81 -25.17
C LEU A 304 7.00 -6.92 -25.98
N SER A 305 6.84 -8.06 -26.67
CA SER A 305 5.68 -8.37 -27.50
C SER A 305 5.01 -9.67 -27.07
N PHE A 306 3.70 -9.76 -27.28
CA PHE A 306 2.88 -10.93 -26.96
C PHE A 306 2.39 -11.62 -28.23
N MET A 307 2.13 -12.92 -28.14
CA MET A 307 1.56 -13.69 -29.26
C MET A 307 0.15 -13.23 -29.61
N ASN A 308 -0.66 -12.90 -28.59
CA ASN A 308 -2.01 -12.37 -28.76
C ASN A 308 -2.24 -11.22 -27.76
N PRO A 309 -1.83 -9.99 -28.07
CA PRO A 309 -1.99 -8.86 -27.17
C PRO A 309 -3.45 -8.41 -27.02
N ARG A 310 -4.38 -8.90 -27.87
CA ARG A 310 -5.82 -8.59 -27.77
C ARG A 310 -6.50 -9.25 -26.58
N LEU A 311 -5.82 -10.15 -25.88
CA LEU A 311 -6.31 -10.73 -24.62
C LEU A 311 -6.23 -9.72 -23.46
N LEU A 312 -5.43 -8.67 -23.60
CA LEU A 312 -5.18 -7.69 -22.55
C LEU A 312 -6.23 -6.58 -22.64
N ASP A 313 -7.15 -6.57 -21.69
CA ASP A 313 -8.16 -5.54 -21.47
C ASP A 313 -7.80 -4.70 -20.24
N ASP A 314 -8.32 -3.47 -20.15
CA ASP A 314 -8.13 -2.54 -19.02
C ASP A 314 -6.70 -2.49 -18.46
N VAL A 315 -5.73 -2.33 -19.36
CA VAL A 315 -4.31 -2.40 -19.02
C VAL A 315 -3.87 -1.13 -18.30
N SER A 316 -3.30 -1.29 -17.10
CA SER A 316 -2.56 -0.24 -16.39
C SER A 316 -1.06 -0.43 -16.61
N PHE A 317 -0.37 0.68 -16.86
CA PHE A 317 1.03 0.70 -17.28
C PHE A 317 1.92 1.33 -16.21
N HIS A 318 3.10 0.77 -16.02
CA HIS A 318 4.17 1.50 -15.36
C HIS A 318 4.55 2.76 -16.18
N PRO A 319 4.89 3.90 -15.55
CA PRO A 319 5.28 5.14 -16.24
C PRO A 319 6.43 4.99 -17.26
N CYS A 320 7.23 3.93 -17.12
CA CYS A 320 8.34 3.65 -18.04
C CYS A 320 7.90 3.24 -19.46
N ILE A 321 6.62 2.90 -19.63
CA ILE A 321 6.07 2.40 -20.89
C ILE A 321 5.64 3.55 -21.79
N ARG A 322 6.12 3.50 -23.03
CA ARG A 322 5.76 4.45 -24.07
C ARG A 322 4.35 4.16 -24.61
N PHE A 323 3.35 4.79 -24.00
CA PHE A 323 1.92 4.56 -24.30
C PHE A 323 1.59 4.62 -25.80
N LYS A 324 2.09 5.62 -26.53
CA LYS A 324 1.84 5.77 -27.98
C LYS A 324 2.20 4.53 -28.79
N ARG A 325 3.27 3.83 -28.40
CA ARG A 325 3.73 2.62 -29.10
C ARG A 325 2.89 1.40 -28.76
N TRP A 326 2.41 1.30 -27.52
CA TRP A 326 1.41 0.30 -27.16
C TRP A 326 0.09 0.53 -27.93
N GLU A 327 -0.32 1.80 -28.08
CA GLU A 327 -1.54 2.16 -28.79
C GLU A 327 -1.50 1.76 -30.27
N SER A 328 -0.39 2.02 -30.95
CA SER A 328 -0.22 1.75 -32.39
C SER A 328 0.18 0.32 -32.73
N GLU A 329 1.12 -0.27 -31.98
CA GLU A 329 1.76 -1.55 -32.32
C GLU A 329 1.36 -2.69 -31.39
N ARG A 330 0.70 -2.40 -30.24
CA ARG A 330 0.46 -3.37 -29.16
C ARG A 330 1.75 -4.03 -28.66
N VAL A 331 2.82 -3.23 -28.59
CA VAL A 331 4.15 -3.61 -28.09
C VAL A 331 4.49 -2.75 -26.89
N LEU A 332 4.98 -3.37 -25.81
CA LEU A 332 5.48 -2.65 -24.65
C LEU A 332 6.92 -2.21 -24.94
N SER A 333 7.14 -0.91 -25.12
CA SER A 333 8.48 -0.32 -25.29
C SER A 333 8.80 0.58 -24.10
N PHE A 334 9.93 0.33 -23.45
CA PHE A 334 10.27 0.98 -22.18
C PHE A 334 11.76 0.89 -21.88
N ILE A 335 12.25 1.86 -21.10
CA ILE A 335 13.54 1.76 -20.42
C ILE A 335 13.21 1.38 -18.97
N PRO A 336 13.53 0.16 -18.50
CA PRO A 336 13.02 -0.33 -17.22
C PRO A 336 13.69 0.34 -16.01
N PRO A 337 12.96 0.55 -14.90
CA PRO A 337 13.57 0.69 -13.58
C PRO A 337 14.53 -0.47 -13.28
N ASP A 338 15.46 -0.21 -12.36
CA ASP A 338 16.38 -1.24 -11.89
C ASP A 338 15.77 -2.05 -10.74
N GLY A 339 16.00 -3.36 -10.72
CA GLY A 339 15.46 -4.26 -9.71
C GLY A 339 14.04 -4.76 -10.00
N ASN A 340 13.24 -4.95 -8.94
CA ASN A 340 11.90 -5.49 -9.03
C ASN A 340 10.87 -4.36 -9.18
N PHE A 341 9.98 -4.46 -10.15
CA PHE A 341 8.85 -3.53 -10.29
C PHE A 341 7.70 -4.19 -11.06
N ARG A 342 6.48 -3.66 -10.89
CA ARG A 342 5.33 -4.07 -11.70
C ARG A 342 5.36 -3.35 -13.04
N LEU A 343 5.46 -4.11 -14.14
CA LEU A 343 5.50 -3.54 -15.49
C LEU A 343 4.10 -3.15 -15.97
N ILE A 344 3.14 -4.09 -15.89
CA ILE A 344 1.73 -3.85 -16.21
C ILE A 344 0.83 -4.64 -15.28
N SER A 345 -0.41 -4.17 -15.12
CA SER A 345 -1.54 -4.99 -14.68
C SER A 345 -2.61 -4.95 -15.76
N TYR A 346 -3.37 -6.03 -15.91
CA TYR A 346 -4.38 -6.17 -16.96
C TYR A 346 -5.54 -7.02 -16.46
N ARG A 347 -6.66 -6.92 -17.18
CA ARG A 347 -7.79 -7.82 -17.04
C ARG A 347 -7.98 -8.59 -18.34
N VAL A 348 -8.69 -9.71 -18.25
CA VAL A 348 -9.19 -10.42 -19.43
C VAL A 348 -10.70 -10.49 -19.29
N SER A 349 -11.40 -9.83 -20.20
CA SER A 349 -12.87 -9.70 -20.14
C SER A 349 -13.56 -11.05 -20.22
N SER A 350 -14.69 -11.18 -19.50
CA SER A 350 -15.57 -12.37 -19.50
C SER A 350 -16.18 -12.69 -20.88
N GLN A 351 -16.11 -11.77 -21.85
CA GLN A 351 -16.48 -12.06 -23.24
C GLN A 351 -15.57 -13.13 -23.87
N ASN A 352 -14.33 -13.23 -23.39
CA ASN A 352 -13.47 -14.36 -23.66
C ASN A 352 -13.88 -15.49 -22.70
N LEU A 353 -14.28 -16.64 -23.22
CA LEU A 353 -14.64 -17.81 -22.40
C LEU A 353 -13.46 -18.21 -21.50
N VAL A 354 -13.51 -17.82 -20.22
CA VAL A 354 -12.47 -18.12 -19.23
C VAL A 354 -12.48 -19.62 -18.95
N ALA A 355 -11.35 -20.25 -19.20
CA ALA A 355 -11.16 -21.67 -18.91
C ALA A 355 -11.10 -21.89 -17.40
N ILE A 356 -11.99 -22.73 -16.88
CA ILE A 356 -12.02 -23.06 -15.44
C ILE A 356 -11.06 -24.23 -15.19
N PRO A 357 -9.99 -24.06 -14.39
CA PRO A 357 -8.95 -25.08 -14.27
C PRO A 357 -9.31 -26.25 -13.35
N VAL A 358 -10.25 -26.05 -12.43
CA VAL A 358 -10.64 -27.01 -11.39
C VAL A 358 -12.16 -27.11 -11.33
N TYR A 359 -12.70 -28.32 -11.21
CA TYR A 359 -14.11 -28.54 -10.91
C TYR A 359 -14.26 -29.13 -9.51
N VAL A 360 -15.42 -28.88 -8.89
CA VAL A 360 -15.80 -29.46 -7.60
C VAL A 360 -17.14 -30.16 -7.77
N LYS A 361 -17.16 -31.47 -7.50
CA LYS A 361 -18.41 -32.22 -7.37
C LYS A 361 -18.77 -32.26 -5.90
N HIS A 362 -20.00 -31.87 -5.57
CA HIS A 362 -20.47 -31.83 -4.19
C HIS A 362 -21.85 -32.49 -4.06
N ALA A 363 -22.09 -33.10 -2.91
CA ALA A 363 -23.39 -33.56 -2.45
C ALA A 363 -23.48 -33.25 -0.95
N ILE A 364 -23.89 -32.02 -0.65
CA ILE A 364 -24.06 -31.50 0.70
C ILE A 364 -25.56 -31.38 0.95
N GLY A 365 -26.01 -31.95 2.06
CA GLY A 365 -27.43 -31.93 2.39
C GLY A 365 -27.70 -32.12 3.86
N PHE A 366 -28.65 -31.36 4.36
CA PHE A 366 -29.19 -31.44 5.71
C PHE A 366 -30.62 -31.97 5.63
N LYS A 367 -30.95 -32.97 6.46
CA LYS A 367 -32.29 -33.56 6.50
C LYS A 367 -33.12 -32.92 7.62
N ASP A 368 -34.40 -32.71 7.35
CA ASP A 368 -35.36 -32.18 8.33
C ASP A 368 -35.48 -33.13 9.53
N ASN A 369 -35.60 -32.56 10.73
CA ASN A 369 -35.75 -33.28 12.00
C ASN A 369 -34.63 -34.30 12.31
N SER A 370 -33.46 -34.12 11.71
CA SER A 370 -32.29 -34.95 11.98
C SER A 370 -31.14 -34.09 12.52
N SER A 371 -30.46 -34.59 13.54
CA SER A 371 -29.23 -33.97 14.06
C SER A 371 -28.00 -34.28 13.21
N SER A 372 -28.16 -34.73 11.95
CA SER A 372 -27.06 -35.12 11.08
C SER A 372 -27.27 -34.70 9.62
N GLY A 373 -26.19 -34.25 8.98
CA GLY A 373 -26.11 -33.91 7.57
C GLY A 373 -25.06 -34.75 6.86
N ARG A 374 -25.12 -34.79 5.53
CA ARG A 374 -24.11 -35.45 4.68
C ARG A 374 -23.22 -34.39 4.05
N PHE A 375 -21.92 -34.65 4.05
CA PHE A 375 -20.92 -33.86 3.35
C PHE A 375 -20.11 -34.78 2.44
N ASP A 376 -20.16 -34.56 1.14
CA ASP A 376 -19.41 -35.33 0.14
C ASP A 376 -18.90 -34.36 -0.91
N VAL A 377 -17.58 -34.17 -0.98
CA VAL A 377 -16.94 -33.27 -1.93
C VAL A 377 -15.79 -33.99 -2.62
N THR A 378 -15.65 -33.80 -3.92
CA THR A 378 -14.54 -34.30 -4.74
C THR A 378 -14.02 -33.18 -5.63
N ILE A 379 -12.71 -32.93 -5.60
CA ILE A 379 -12.07 -31.89 -6.41
C ILE A 379 -11.28 -32.56 -7.54
N GLY A 380 -11.38 -32.02 -8.75
CA GLY A 380 -10.64 -32.55 -9.90
C GLY A 380 -10.21 -31.49 -10.90
N PRO A 381 -9.20 -31.78 -11.74
CA PRO A 381 -8.77 -30.87 -12.79
C PRO A 381 -9.81 -30.82 -13.92
N LYS A 382 -10.04 -29.65 -14.51
CA LYS A 382 -10.95 -29.45 -15.65
C LYS A 382 -10.18 -28.96 -16.90
N GLN A 383 -9.85 -27.67 -16.98
CA GLN A 383 -9.10 -27.07 -18.09
C GLN A 383 -7.70 -26.57 -17.66
N ASN A 384 -6.90 -27.46 -17.08
CA ASN A 384 -5.55 -27.16 -16.57
C ASN A 384 -4.42 -27.33 -17.61
N MET A 385 -4.74 -27.62 -18.87
CA MET A 385 -3.78 -27.79 -19.98
C MET A 385 -2.65 -28.80 -19.67
N GLY A 386 -2.96 -29.87 -18.92
CA GLY A 386 -2.00 -30.88 -18.51
C GLY A 386 -0.99 -30.42 -17.44
N LYS A 387 -1.08 -29.18 -16.96
CA LYS A 387 -0.25 -28.67 -15.87
C LYS A 387 -0.80 -29.10 -14.52
N THR A 388 0.07 -29.37 -13.56
CA THR A 388 -0.39 -29.85 -12.26
C THR A 388 -1.01 -28.74 -11.44
N VAL A 389 -2.13 -29.04 -10.78
CA VAL A 389 -2.77 -28.17 -9.79
C VAL A 389 -2.24 -28.52 -8.40
N GLU A 390 -1.66 -27.55 -7.71
CA GLU A 390 -1.03 -27.71 -6.39
C GLU A 390 -1.46 -26.61 -5.42
N GLY A 391 -1.08 -26.76 -4.15
CA GLY A 391 -1.49 -25.85 -3.08
C GLY A 391 -3.01 -25.77 -2.95
N VAL A 392 -3.71 -26.89 -3.17
CA VAL A 392 -5.16 -26.93 -3.18
C VAL A 392 -5.68 -26.94 -1.75
N LEU A 393 -6.38 -25.88 -1.39
CA LEU A 393 -6.97 -25.68 -0.07
C LEU A 393 -8.44 -25.34 -0.25
N MET A 394 -9.33 -26.10 0.39
CA MET A 394 -10.76 -25.81 0.40
C MET A 394 -11.18 -25.30 1.78
N THR A 395 -11.87 -24.17 1.81
CA THR A 395 -12.41 -23.57 3.03
C THR A 395 -13.92 -23.44 2.92
N VAL A 396 -14.61 -23.90 3.96
CA VAL A 396 -16.08 -23.91 4.04
C VAL A 396 -16.51 -23.31 5.36
N HIS A 397 -17.32 -22.25 5.31
CA HIS A 397 -17.96 -21.68 6.49
C HIS A 397 -19.25 -22.45 6.76
N MET A 398 -19.26 -23.27 7.80
CA MET A 398 -20.39 -24.11 8.14
C MET A 398 -21.52 -23.31 8.80
N PRO A 399 -22.79 -23.73 8.65
CA PRO A 399 -23.91 -23.14 9.38
C PRO A 399 -23.67 -23.18 10.90
N LYS A 400 -24.16 -22.15 11.62
CA LYS A 400 -23.99 -22.03 13.08
C LYS A 400 -24.49 -23.24 13.87
N ALA A 401 -25.48 -23.96 13.33
CA ALA A 401 -26.05 -25.18 13.91
C ALA A 401 -25.09 -26.38 13.92
N VAL A 402 -23.98 -26.35 13.17
CA VAL A 402 -23.00 -27.44 13.10
C VAL A 402 -22.15 -27.46 14.37
N LEU A 403 -22.13 -28.61 15.06
CA LEU A 403 -21.34 -28.81 16.28
C LEU A 403 -19.96 -29.40 15.99
N ASN A 404 -19.90 -30.43 15.15
CA ASN A 404 -18.66 -31.06 14.71
C ASN A 404 -18.86 -31.78 13.36
N VAL A 405 -17.77 -32.26 12.79
CA VAL A 405 -17.76 -33.01 11.53
C VAL A 405 -16.96 -34.29 11.69
N ASN A 406 -17.51 -35.41 11.19
CA ASN A 406 -16.86 -36.71 11.14
C ASN A 406 -16.60 -37.05 9.67
N LEU A 407 -15.47 -36.57 9.14
CA LEU A 407 -15.13 -36.69 7.72
C LEU A 407 -13.92 -37.58 7.53
N THR A 408 -13.86 -38.23 6.37
CA THR A 408 -12.74 -39.05 5.92
C THR A 408 -12.23 -38.48 4.60
N ALA A 409 -10.96 -38.09 4.59
CA ALA A 409 -10.27 -37.62 3.40
C ALA A 409 -9.58 -38.79 2.70
N THR A 410 -9.73 -38.90 1.37
CA THR A 410 -8.94 -39.87 0.58
C THR A 410 -7.53 -39.38 0.30
N GLN A 411 -7.31 -38.07 0.43
CA GLN A 411 -6.04 -37.37 0.28
C GLN A 411 -6.09 -36.07 1.09
N GLY A 412 -4.96 -35.73 1.71
CA GLY A 412 -4.81 -34.48 2.47
C GLY A 412 -5.39 -34.58 3.87
N ASN A 413 -5.27 -33.48 4.62
CA ASN A 413 -5.74 -33.37 6.00
C ASN A 413 -6.86 -32.34 6.08
N HIS A 414 -7.82 -32.58 6.98
CA HIS A 414 -8.89 -31.63 7.25
C HIS A 414 -8.93 -31.27 8.73
N THR A 415 -9.34 -30.03 9.01
CA THR A 415 -9.52 -29.51 10.36
C THR A 415 -10.84 -28.76 10.40
N PHE A 416 -11.56 -28.90 11.51
CA PHE A 416 -12.79 -28.15 11.76
C PHE A 416 -12.65 -27.41 13.08
N ASP A 417 -12.81 -26.09 13.03
CA ASP A 417 -12.86 -25.27 14.22
C ASP A 417 -14.33 -25.07 14.65
N PRO A 418 -14.74 -25.63 15.80
CA PRO A 418 -16.12 -25.52 16.28
C PRO A 418 -16.48 -24.12 16.77
N VAL A 419 -15.51 -23.22 16.99
CA VAL A 419 -15.74 -21.84 17.43
C VAL A 419 -16.02 -20.95 16.22
N THR A 420 -15.10 -20.90 15.26
CA THR A 420 -15.27 -20.10 14.03
C THR A 420 -16.19 -20.75 13.00
N LYS A 421 -16.53 -22.03 13.19
CA LYS A 421 -17.33 -22.86 12.26
C LYS A 421 -16.67 -23.04 10.90
N VAL A 422 -15.34 -22.96 10.83
CA VAL A 422 -14.59 -23.10 9.58
C VAL A 422 -14.09 -24.55 9.43
N LEU A 423 -14.47 -25.20 8.33
CA LEU A 423 -13.87 -26.44 7.86
C LEU A 423 -12.80 -26.09 6.82
N THR A 424 -11.58 -26.56 7.06
CA THR A 424 -10.46 -26.42 6.14
C THR A 424 -10.01 -27.81 5.69
N TRP A 425 -9.79 -27.99 4.39
CA TRP A 425 -9.24 -29.21 3.80
C TRP A 425 -8.05 -28.88 2.92
N ASP A 426 -6.85 -29.25 3.39
CA ASP A 426 -5.60 -29.12 2.66
C ASP A 426 -5.33 -30.41 1.87
N VAL A 427 -5.53 -30.34 0.56
CA VAL A 427 -5.34 -31.45 -0.39
C VAL A 427 -3.89 -31.56 -0.84
N GLY A 428 -3.16 -30.43 -0.84
CA GLY A 428 -1.85 -30.30 -1.47
C GLY A 428 -1.92 -30.37 -3.00
N LYS A 429 -1.36 -31.44 -3.59
CA LYS A 429 -1.19 -31.59 -5.05
C LYS A 429 -2.19 -32.58 -5.63
N ILE A 430 -2.97 -32.17 -6.64
CA ILE A 430 -3.96 -33.06 -7.27
C ILE A 430 -3.26 -34.04 -8.22
N THR A 431 -3.46 -35.34 -7.99
CA THR A 431 -3.02 -36.41 -8.90
C THR A 431 -4.21 -36.91 -9.73
N PRO A 432 -4.13 -36.93 -11.07
CA PRO A 432 -5.27 -37.33 -11.91
C PRO A 432 -5.74 -38.77 -11.72
N GLN A 433 -4.86 -39.68 -11.28
CA GLN A 433 -5.13 -41.11 -11.13
C GLN A 433 -6.12 -41.41 -10.00
N LYS A 434 -6.08 -40.63 -8.92
CA LYS A 434 -6.98 -40.78 -7.77
C LYS A 434 -7.43 -39.40 -7.31
N LEU A 435 -8.67 -39.06 -7.62
CA LEU A 435 -9.21 -37.75 -7.27
C LEU A 435 -9.36 -37.60 -5.75
N PRO A 436 -8.94 -36.46 -5.18
CA PRO A 436 -9.12 -36.17 -3.77
C PRO A 436 -10.62 -35.99 -3.47
N SER A 437 -11.07 -36.60 -2.37
CA SER A 437 -12.43 -36.48 -1.88
C SER A 437 -12.47 -36.41 -0.36
N LEU A 438 -13.43 -35.65 0.17
CA LEU A 438 -13.72 -35.51 1.59
C LEU A 438 -15.18 -35.88 1.82
N LYS A 439 -15.42 -36.95 2.58
CA LYS A 439 -16.76 -37.53 2.75
C LYS A 439 -17.07 -37.83 4.21
N GLY A 440 -18.31 -37.64 4.63
CA GLY A 440 -18.75 -38.08 5.95
C GLY A 440 -20.02 -37.41 6.43
N VAL A 441 -20.16 -37.34 7.75
CA VAL A 441 -21.35 -36.86 8.44
C VAL A 441 -21.03 -35.55 9.17
N VAL A 442 -21.93 -34.59 9.07
CA VAL A 442 -21.90 -33.32 9.79
C VAL A 442 -22.93 -33.40 10.91
N ASN A 443 -22.54 -33.21 12.17
CA ASN A 443 -23.49 -33.30 13.27
C ASN A 443 -23.99 -31.90 13.64
N LEU A 444 -25.32 -31.78 13.76
CA LEU A 444 -26.00 -30.56 14.11
C LEU A 444 -26.48 -30.59 15.56
N GLN A 445 -26.72 -29.42 16.12
CA GLN A 445 -27.36 -29.29 17.42
C GLN A 445 -28.76 -29.92 17.40
N SER A 446 -29.06 -30.71 18.44
CA SER A 446 -30.36 -31.37 18.58
C SER A 446 -31.49 -30.33 18.60
N GLY A 447 -32.54 -30.55 17.80
CA GLY A 447 -33.69 -29.65 17.70
C GLY A 447 -33.44 -28.36 16.90
N ALA A 448 -32.25 -28.16 16.34
CA ALA A 448 -32.01 -27.02 15.45
C ALA A 448 -32.79 -27.17 14.14
N PRO A 449 -33.34 -26.07 13.59
CA PRO A 449 -33.94 -26.10 12.26
C PRO A 449 -32.87 -26.44 11.21
N LYS A 450 -33.32 -27.04 10.12
CA LYS A 450 -32.48 -27.24 8.94
C LYS A 450 -31.91 -25.88 8.49
N PRO A 451 -30.60 -25.79 8.16
CA PRO A 451 -30.05 -24.58 7.56
C PRO A 451 -30.82 -24.17 6.32
N GLU A 452 -31.10 -22.87 6.19
CA GLU A 452 -31.83 -22.31 5.04
C GLU A 452 -31.05 -22.48 3.72
N GLU A 453 -29.71 -22.44 3.81
CA GLU A 453 -28.82 -22.57 2.65
C GLU A 453 -27.66 -23.52 2.95
N ASN A 454 -27.18 -24.18 1.90
CA ASN A 454 -25.93 -24.94 1.96
C ASN A 454 -24.73 -23.98 1.93
N PRO A 455 -23.61 -24.33 2.59
CA PRO A 455 -22.44 -23.47 2.62
C PRO A 455 -21.71 -23.44 1.27
N ASN A 456 -21.17 -22.29 0.91
CA ASN A 456 -20.31 -22.17 -0.28
C ASN A 456 -18.93 -22.79 -0.04
N LEU A 457 -18.34 -23.37 -1.08
CA LEU A 457 -16.98 -23.91 -1.06
C LEU A 457 -16.03 -22.89 -1.66
N ASN A 458 -15.08 -22.39 -0.88
CA ASN A 458 -14.01 -21.53 -1.40
C ASN A 458 -12.78 -22.39 -1.67
N VAL A 459 -12.19 -22.28 -2.86
CA VAL A 459 -11.06 -23.12 -3.26
C VAL A 459 -9.87 -22.24 -3.61
N GLN A 460 -8.75 -22.44 -2.94
CA GLN A 460 -7.47 -21.88 -3.35
C GLN A 460 -6.66 -22.95 -4.07
N PHE A 461 -5.90 -22.54 -5.08
CA PHE A 461 -4.97 -23.40 -5.81
C PHE A 461 -3.92 -22.57 -6.54
N LYS A 462 -2.87 -23.24 -6.99
CA LYS A 462 -1.81 -22.70 -7.83
C LYS A 462 -1.48 -23.66 -8.97
N ILE A 463 -1.18 -23.10 -10.13
CA ILE A 463 -0.72 -23.83 -11.32
C ILE A 463 0.52 -23.13 -11.84
N GLN A 464 1.64 -23.83 -11.83
CA GLN A 464 2.89 -23.31 -12.40
C GLN A 464 2.96 -23.54 -13.91
N GLN A 465 3.71 -22.68 -14.58
CA GLN A 465 3.95 -22.72 -16.03
C GLN A 465 2.67 -22.60 -16.86
N LEU A 466 1.67 -21.87 -16.36
CA LEU A 466 0.40 -21.63 -17.04
C LEU A 466 -0.06 -20.19 -16.79
N ALA A 467 -0.38 -19.48 -17.87
CA ALA A 467 -1.31 -18.36 -17.87
C ALA A 467 -2.63 -18.89 -18.42
N ILE A 468 -3.69 -18.88 -17.61
CA ILE A 468 -4.98 -19.46 -17.96
C ILE A 468 -5.69 -18.69 -19.07
N SER A 469 -5.35 -17.41 -19.26
CA SER A 469 -5.80 -16.62 -20.42
C SER A 469 -5.23 -17.12 -21.75
N GLY A 470 -4.15 -17.90 -21.70
CA GLY A 470 -3.35 -18.27 -22.87
C GLY A 470 -2.36 -17.18 -23.30
N LEU A 471 -2.21 -16.10 -22.54
CA LEU A 471 -1.20 -15.06 -22.80
C LEU A 471 0.20 -15.68 -22.85
N LYS A 472 0.92 -15.37 -23.91
CA LYS A 472 2.31 -15.81 -24.11
C LYS A 472 3.15 -14.64 -24.60
N VAL A 473 4.29 -14.45 -23.95
CA VAL A 473 5.36 -13.60 -24.45
C VAL A 473 5.86 -14.19 -25.77
N ASN A 474 5.84 -13.39 -26.83
CA ASN A 474 6.37 -13.75 -28.13
C ASN A 474 7.87 -13.48 -28.19
N ARG A 475 8.27 -12.22 -27.92
CA ARG A 475 9.65 -11.78 -28.03
C ARG A 475 9.97 -10.64 -27.09
N LEU A 476 11.19 -10.63 -26.56
CA LEU A 476 11.80 -9.53 -25.84
C LEU A 476 13.09 -9.12 -26.55
N ASP A 477 13.13 -7.92 -27.08
CA ASP A 477 14.32 -7.32 -27.69
C ASP A 477 14.95 -6.27 -26.77
N MET A 478 16.27 -6.09 -26.88
CA MET A 478 17.00 -5.05 -26.15
C MET A 478 17.82 -4.23 -27.14
N TYR A 479 17.77 -2.92 -26.99
CA TYR A 479 18.50 -1.93 -27.77
C TYR A 479 19.32 -1.02 -26.83
N GLY A 480 20.25 -0.25 -27.39
CA GLY A 480 21.10 0.69 -26.64
C GLY A 480 22.34 0.07 -26.00
N GLU A 481 22.32 -1.23 -25.71
CA GLU A 481 23.42 -1.95 -25.06
C GLU A 481 23.96 -3.10 -25.93
N LYS A 482 25.28 -3.37 -25.84
CA LYS A 482 25.96 -4.35 -26.71
C LYS A 482 25.99 -5.78 -26.15
N TYR A 483 25.76 -5.96 -24.86
CA TYR A 483 25.78 -7.27 -24.23
C TYR A 483 24.49 -8.06 -24.52
N LYS A 484 24.52 -9.37 -24.33
CA LYS A 484 23.33 -10.24 -24.46
C LYS A 484 22.87 -10.65 -23.07
N PRO A 485 21.75 -10.11 -22.56
CA PRO A 485 21.26 -10.48 -21.25
C PRO A 485 20.63 -11.87 -21.28
N PHE A 486 20.65 -12.55 -20.13
CA PHE A 486 19.76 -13.68 -19.90
C PHE A 486 18.31 -13.18 -19.82
N LYS A 487 17.38 -13.90 -20.46
CA LYS A 487 15.96 -13.53 -20.52
C LYS A 487 15.13 -14.69 -20.01
N GLY A 488 14.34 -14.46 -18.96
CA GLY A 488 13.45 -15.46 -18.38
C GLY A 488 12.01 -14.99 -18.38
N VAL A 489 11.08 -15.91 -18.61
CA VAL A 489 9.65 -15.68 -18.37
C VAL A 489 9.08 -16.85 -17.60
N LYS A 490 8.29 -16.54 -16.57
CA LYS A 490 7.56 -17.51 -15.77
C LYS A 490 6.08 -17.21 -15.86
N TYR A 491 5.27 -18.26 -15.89
CA TYR A 491 3.82 -18.16 -15.90
C TYR A 491 3.27 -18.83 -14.65
N ILE A 492 2.36 -18.15 -13.95
CA ILE A 492 1.73 -18.65 -12.74
C ILE A 492 0.25 -18.30 -12.81
N THR A 493 -0.61 -19.29 -12.58
CA THR A 493 -2.03 -19.06 -12.33
C THR A 493 -2.31 -19.39 -10.87
N LYS A 494 -3.05 -18.53 -10.16
CA LYS A 494 -3.55 -18.79 -8.81
C LYS A 494 -5.06 -18.53 -8.75
N ALA A 495 -5.71 -19.12 -7.75
CA ALA A 495 -7.08 -18.76 -7.42
C ALA A 495 -7.11 -17.37 -6.78
N GLY A 496 -8.00 -16.50 -7.25
CA GLY A 496 -8.45 -15.34 -6.51
C GLY A 496 -9.66 -15.73 -5.65
N LYS A 497 -10.79 -15.05 -5.83
CA LYS A 497 -12.10 -15.40 -5.25
C LYS A 497 -12.76 -16.51 -6.07
N PHE A 498 -12.33 -17.76 -5.83
CA PHE A 498 -12.91 -18.93 -6.47
C PHE A 498 -13.92 -19.61 -5.54
N GLN A 499 -15.20 -19.46 -5.88
CA GLN A 499 -16.34 -19.95 -5.10
C GLN A 499 -17.17 -20.96 -5.89
N VAL A 500 -17.56 -22.06 -5.24
CA VAL A 500 -18.53 -23.02 -5.74
C VAL A 500 -19.77 -23.00 -4.82
N ARG A 501 -20.92 -22.65 -5.40
CA ARG A 501 -22.22 -22.63 -4.71
C ARG A 501 -22.80 -24.03 -4.66
N THR A 502 -23.37 -24.43 -3.53
CA THR A 502 -23.78 -25.82 -3.28
C THR A 502 -25.25 -26.07 -3.05
#